data_AF-A0A220U4A9-F1
#
_entry.id   AF-A0A220U4A9-F1
#
_cell.length_a   1.000
_cell.length_b   1.000
_cell.length_c   1.000
_cell.angle_alpha   90.00
_cell.angle_beta   90.00
_cell.angle_gamma   90.00
#
_symmetry.space_group_name_H-M   'P 1'
#
loop_
_entity.id
_entity.type
_entity.pdbx_description
1 polymer ?
#
loop_
_entity_poly.entity_id
_entity_poly.type
_entity_poly.pdbx_seq_one_letter_code
_entity_poly.pdbx_strand_id
1 'polypeptide(L)'
;MEKKKFYVNIGTQEISQIEYGNNQDFTINATDEEVLLLREKFNDMDQANFRAFFRAHVPIMSYHNDKSNHDYDGGMTGAFEMLYDLGDDQTKEHIEAMGVLSDKRL
;
A
#
# COMPACT_ATOMS: atom_id res chain seq x y z
N MET A 1 10.88 -7.10 -19.14
CA MET A 1 11.56 -5.84 -18.77
C MET A 1 12.35 -6.05 -17.50
N GLU A 2 13.40 -5.26 -17.27
CA GLU A 2 14.20 -5.34 -16.05
C GLU A 2 13.40 -4.81 -14.85
N LYS A 3 13.45 -5.53 -13.73
CA LYS A 3 12.83 -5.10 -12.47
C LYS A 3 13.82 -4.27 -11.67
N LYS A 4 13.34 -3.20 -11.05
CA LYS A 4 14.10 -2.30 -10.17
C LYS A 4 13.45 -2.31 -8.79
N LYS A 5 14.26 -2.00 -7.77
CA LYS A 5 13.77 -1.82 -6.40
C LYS A 5 13.10 -0.46 -6.26
N PHE A 6 11.90 -0.44 -5.70
CA PHE A 6 11.20 0.78 -5.34
C PHE A 6 10.75 0.72 -3.87
N TYR A 7 10.78 1.88 -3.25
CA TYR A 7 10.25 2.17 -1.92
C TYR A 7 8.94 2.90 -2.09
N VAL A 8 7.92 2.41 -1.40
CA VAL A 8 6.58 2.96 -1.45
C VAL A 8 6.22 3.48 -0.08
N ASN A 9 5.87 4.77 -0.01
CA ASN A 9 5.20 5.32 1.15
C ASN A 9 3.72 5.37 0.84
N ILE A 10 2.94 4.63 1.60
CA ILE A 10 1.54 4.46 1.32
C ILE A 10 0.73 5.64 1.88
N GLY A 11 1.17 6.25 2.99
CA GLY A 11 0.55 7.44 3.56
C GLY A 11 0.62 8.68 2.67
N THR A 12 1.72 8.86 1.95
CA THR A 12 1.95 9.97 1.00
C THR A 12 1.77 9.56 -0.46
N GLN A 13 1.54 8.27 -0.74
CA GLN A 13 1.50 7.69 -2.08
C GLN A 13 2.79 7.93 -2.89
N GLU A 14 3.92 8.08 -2.19
CA GLU A 14 5.24 8.19 -2.82
C GLU A 14 5.68 6.84 -3.39
N ILE A 15 6.31 6.87 -4.56
CA ILE A 15 7.02 5.72 -5.13
C ILE A 15 8.40 6.23 -5.57
N SER A 16 9.47 5.69 -5.00
CA SER A 16 10.83 6.19 -5.19
C SER A 16 11.82 5.03 -5.37
N GLN A 17 12.87 5.22 -6.16
CA GLN A 17 14.02 4.29 -6.18
C GLN A 17 15.07 4.62 -5.12
N ILE A 18 14.91 5.76 -4.44
CA ILE A 18 15.82 6.26 -3.42
C ILE A 18 15.13 6.14 -2.07
N GLU A 19 15.77 5.42 -1.16
CA GLU A 19 15.35 5.35 0.24
C GLU A 19 15.69 6.67 0.92
N TYR A 20 14.69 7.35 1.49
CA TYR A 20 14.88 8.63 2.14
C TYR A 20 13.86 8.86 3.25
N GLY A 21 14.34 9.20 4.44
CA GLY A 21 13.48 9.50 5.59
C GLY A 21 12.62 8.29 5.97
N ASN A 22 11.31 8.46 5.90
CA ASN A 22 10.31 7.43 6.22
C ASN A 22 9.51 6.99 4.98
N ASN A 23 10.09 7.07 3.78
CA ASN A 23 9.37 6.75 2.55
C ASN A 23 9.22 5.23 2.27
N GLN A 24 9.66 4.38 3.18
CA GLN A 24 9.75 2.93 3.00
C GLN A 24 8.72 2.21 3.88
N ASP A 25 7.43 2.38 3.58
CA ASP A 25 6.39 1.54 4.20
C ASP A 25 6.38 0.14 3.56
N PHE A 26 6.61 0.07 2.24
CA PHE A 26 6.73 -1.16 1.48
C PHE A 26 7.92 -1.11 0.52
N THR A 27 8.44 -2.29 0.18
CA THR A 27 9.54 -2.47 -0.78
C THR A 27 9.11 -3.44 -1.87
N ILE A 28 9.14 -2.96 -3.13
CA ILE A 28 8.70 -3.74 -4.28
C ILE A 28 9.81 -3.90 -5.32
N ASN A 29 9.74 -4.99 -6.09
CA ASN A 29 10.56 -5.24 -7.27
C ASN A 29 9.66 -5.22 -8.51
N ALA A 30 9.72 -4.11 -9.25
CA ALA A 30 8.79 -3.81 -10.31
C ALA A 30 9.51 -3.29 -11.57
N THR A 31 8.90 -3.54 -12.72
CA THR A 31 9.21 -2.89 -13.99
C THR A 31 8.62 -1.49 -14.00
N ASP A 32 9.08 -0.64 -14.92
CA ASP A 32 8.55 0.73 -15.04
C ASP A 32 7.04 0.72 -15.40
N GLU A 33 6.56 -0.27 -16.15
CA GLU A 33 5.12 -0.45 -16.47
C GLU A 33 4.30 -0.83 -15.23
N GLU A 34 4.78 -1.77 -14.40
CA GLU A 34 4.12 -2.16 -13.14
C GLU A 34 4.04 -0.96 -12.17
N VAL A 35 5.05 -0.09 -12.15
CA VAL A 35 5.03 1.16 -11.36
C VAL A 35 4.03 2.16 -11.89
N LEU A 36 3.89 2.30 -13.21
CA LEU A 36 2.86 3.16 -13.81
C LEU A 36 1.45 2.67 -13.43
N LEU A 37 1.20 1.37 -13.49
CA LEU A 37 -0.07 0.79 -13.06
C LEU A 37 -0.34 1.02 -11.56
N LEU A 38 0.67 0.87 -10.71
CA LEU A 38 0.54 1.17 -9.27
C LEU A 38 0.22 2.66 -9.04
N ARG A 39 0.85 3.56 -9.81
CA ARG A 39 0.56 5.00 -9.77
C ARG A 39 -0.88 5.32 -10.18
N GLU A 40 -1.41 4.65 -11.21
CA GLU A 40 -2.81 4.80 -11.61
C GLU A 40 -3.76 4.39 -10.48
N LYS A 41 -3.49 3.27 -9.79
CA LYS A 41 -4.29 2.87 -8.62
C LYS A 41 -4.29 3.93 -7.53
N PHE A 42 -3.13 4.52 -7.22
CA PHE A 42 -3.06 5.61 -6.23
C PHE A 42 -3.82 6.88 -6.64
N ASN A 43 -3.83 7.22 -7.93
CA ASN A 43 -4.56 8.38 -8.43
C ASN A 43 -6.08 8.21 -8.35
N ASP A 44 -6.56 6.98 -8.48
CA ASP A 44 -7.99 6.64 -8.43
C ASP A 44 -8.54 6.53 -6.98
N MET A 45 -7.68 6.67 -5.97
CA MET A 45 -8.05 6.49 -4.56
C MET A 45 -8.41 7.80 -3.87
N ASP A 46 -9.47 7.78 -3.05
CA ASP A 46 -9.73 8.86 -2.09
C ASP A 46 -8.61 8.89 -1.03
N GLN A 47 -7.72 9.86 -1.17
CA GLN A 47 -6.57 10.01 -0.29
C GLN A 47 -6.93 10.22 1.19
N ALA A 48 -8.08 10.84 1.50
CA ALA A 48 -8.47 11.10 2.87
C ALA A 48 -8.87 9.79 3.57
N ASN A 49 -9.70 9.00 2.91
CA ASN A 49 -10.10 7.67 3.39
C ASN A 49 -8.89 6.73 3.48
N PHE A 50 -8.00 6.77 2.50
CA PHE A 50 -6.82 5.92 2.49
C PHE A 50 -5.85 6.21 3.64
N ARG A 51 -5.55 7.48 3.87
CA ARG A 51 -4.68 7.87 5.00
C ARG A 51 -5.31 7.53 6.34
N ALA A 52 -6.63 7.65 6.48
CA ALA A 52 -7.33 7.22 7.69
C ALA A 52 -7.22 5.70 7.89
N PHE A 53 -7.42 4.95 6.82
CA PHE A 53 -7.28 3.49 6.80
C PHE A 53 -5.88 3.03 7.22
N PHE A 54 -4.84 3.55 6.57
CA PHE A 54 -3.46 3.18 6.84
C PHE A 54 -3.06 3.48 8.30
N ARG A 55 -3.41 4.66 8.82
CA ARG A 55 -3.15 5.02 10.23
C ARG A 55 -3.88 4.13 11.23
N ALA A 56 -5.07 3.62 10.89
CA ALA A 56 -5.79 2.71 11.77
C ALA A 56 -5.13 1.33 11.86
N HIS A 57 -4.35 0.94 10.84
CA HIS A 57 -3.71 -0.38 10.75
C HIS A 57 -2.21 -0.34 11.08
N VAL A 58 -1.56 0.83 11.01
CA VAL A 58 -0.16 1.01 11.42
C VAL A 58 -0.08 1.72 12.78
N PRO A 59 0.43 1.08 13.84
CA PRO A 59 0.33 1.55 15.23
C PRO A 59 1.22 2.74 15.60
N ILE A 60 1.82 3.47 14.64
CA ILE A 60 2.85 4.47 14.93
C ILE A 60 2.28 5.83 15.41
N MET A 61 0.97 6.07 15.33
CA MET A 61 0.33 7.19 16.06
C MET A 61 -1.07 6.80 16.55
N SER A 62 -1.24 6.69 17.87
CA SER A 62 -2.55 6.51 18.50
C SER A 62 -3.36 7.79 18.41
N TYR A 63 -4.41 7.79 17.59
CA TYR A 63 -5.61 8.58 17.87
C TYR A 63 -6.83 7.73 17.55
N HIS A 64 -7.45 7.23 18.62
CA HIS A 64 -8.76 6.60 18.56
C HIS A 64 -9.80 7.61 18.05
N ASN A 65 -10.45 7.31 16.93
CA ASN A 65 -11.90 7.45 16.82
C ASN A 65 -12.46 6.64 15.64
N ASP A 66 -13.22 5.63 16.04
CA ASP A 66 -14.14 4.74 15.33
C ASP A 66 -14.66 5.20 13.96
N LYS A 67 -14.49 4.33 12.96
CA LYS A 67 -15.49 3.34 12.52
C LYS A 67 -14.88 2.56 11.36
N SER A 68 -14.97 1.23 11.38
CA SER A 68 -14.74 0.41 10.19
C SER A 68 -15.66 0.92 9.08
N ASN A 69 -15.09 1.69 8.16
CA ASN A 69 -15.76 2.06 6.94
C ASN A 69 -15.69 0.81 6.05
N HIS A 70 -16.78 0.05 6.03
CA HIS A 70 -16.89 -1.25 5.37
C HIS A 70 -17.00 -1.13 3.83
N ASP A 71 -16.59 0.01 3.29
CA ASP A 71 -16.53 0.30 1.86
C ASP A 71 -15.06 0.49 1.49
N TYR A 72 -14.35 -0.63 1.39
CA TYR A 72 -13.06 -0.63 0.71
C TYR A 72 -13.35 -0.43 -0.78
N ASP A 73 -13.09 0.78 -1.28
CA ASP A 73 -13.12 1.05 -2.72
C ASP A 73 -12.22 0.04 -3.45
N GLY A 74 -12.65 -0.43 -4.61
CA GLY A 74 -11.91 -1.41 -5.41
C GLY A 74 -10.49 -0.96 -5.76
N GLY A 75 -10.22 0.35 -5.81
CA GLY A 75 -8.90 0.92 -6.01
C GLY A 75 -7.92 0.63 -4.86
N MET A 76 -8.37 0.69 -3.61
CA MET A 76 -7.55 0.42 -2.43
C MET A 76 -7.12 -1.05 -2.37
N THR A 77 -8.08 -1.95 -2.62
CA THR A 77 -7.78 -3.39 -2.65
C THR A 77 -6.81 -3.72 -3.77
N GLY A 78 -7.00 -3.15 -4.97
CA GLY A 78 -6.10 -3.38 -6.10
C GLY A 78 -4.67 -2.88 -5.87
N ALA A 79 -4.50 -1.77 -5.14
CA ALA A 79 -3.18 -1.28 -4.76
C ALA A 79 -2.46 -2.24 -3.80
N PHE A 80 -3.16 -2.75 -2.78
CA PHE A 80 -2.57 -3.73 -1.85
C PHE A 80 -2.28 -5.08 -2.51
N GLU A 81 -3.12 -5.54 -3.45
CA GLU A 81 -2.85 -6.73 -4.27
C GLU A 81 -1.55 -6.56 -5.05
N MET A 82 -1.38 -5.44 -5.75
CA MET A 82 -0.14 -5.14 -6.49
C MET A 82 1.09 -5.04 -5.57
N LEU A 83 0.96 -4.40 -4.41
CA LEU A 83 2.06 -4.30 -3.44
C LEU A 83 2.45 -5.68 -2.90
N TYR A 84 1.49 -6.57 -2.67
CA TYR A 84 1.75 -7.95 -2.24
C TYR A 84 2.45 -8.75 -3.34
N ASP A 85 1.98 -8.66 -4.58
CA ASP A 85 2.54 -9.42 -5.71
C ASP A 85 3.96 -8.97 -6.08
N LEU A 86 4.22 -7.66 -6.02
CA LEU A 86 5.51 -7.05 -6.36
C LEU A 86 6.46 -6.96 -5.16
N GLY A 87 5.95 -7.16 -3.95
CA GLY A 87 6.65 -6.99 -2.69
C GLY A 87 7.74 -8.03 -2.43
N ASP A 88 8.72 -7.64 -1.61
CA ASP A 88 9.58 -8.59 -0.91
C ASP A 88 8.83 -9.32 0.22
N ASP A 89 9.51 -10.25 0.87
CA ASP A 89 8.90 -11.09 1.91
C ASP A 89 8.39 -10.24 3.09
N GLN A 90 9.12 -9.18 3.48
CA GLN A 90 8.69 -8.26 4.53
C GLN A 90 7.41 -7.51 4.14
N THR A 91 7.31 -7.07 2.88
CA THR A 91 6.11 -6.41 2.35
C THR A 91 4.91 -7.35 2.38
N LYS A 92 5.08 -8.60 1.96
CA LYS A 92 4.02 -9.61 1.97
C LYS A 92 3.54 -9.92 3.38
N GLU A 93 4.46 -10.23 4.28
CA GLU A 93 4.16 -10.48 5.70
C GLU A 93 3.43 -9.28 6.33
N HIS A 94 3.86 -8.05 6.01
CA HIS A 94 3.21 -6.85 6.52
C HIS A 94 1.77 -6.72 6.02
N ILE A 95 1.51 -6.92 4.72
CA ILE A 95 0.17 -6.85 4.13
C ILE A 95 -0.74 -7.96 4.68
N GLU A 96 -0.22 -9.17 4.87
CA GLU A 96 -0.95 -10.27 5.50
C GLU A 96 -1.34 -9.93 6.95
N ALA A 97 -0.40 -9.37 7.73
CA ALA A 97 -0.66 -8.94 9.10
C ALA A 97 -1.70 -7.81 9.19
N MET A 98 -1.78 -6.94 8.18
CA MET A 98 -2.83 -5.92 8.10
C MET A 98 -4.22 -6.51 7.80
N GLY A 99 -4.30 -7.75 7.28
CA GLY A 99 -5.55 -8.45 7.00
C GLY A 99 -6.34 -7.93 5.80
N VAL A 100 -5.79 -6.99 5.03
CA VAL A 100 -6.51 -6.24 3.97
C VAL A 100 -6.87 -7.05 2.73
N LEU A 101 -6.20 -8.18 2.51
CA LEU A 101 -6.47 -9.08 1.38
C LEU A 101 -7.27 -10.33 1.77
N SER A 102 -7.61 -10.47 3.05
CA SER A 102 -8.21 -11.71 3.60
C SER A 102 -9.67 -11.90 3.21
N ASP A 103 -10.40 -10.82 2.93
CA ASP A 103 -11.84 -10.86 2.61
C ASP A 103 -12.15 -11.37 1.20
N LYS A 104 -11.13 -11.54 0.34
CA LYS A 104 -11.27 -12.09 -1.02
C LYS A 104 -10.82 -13.54 -1.18
N ARG A 105 -10.33 -14.20 -0.12
CA ARG A 105 -9.79 -15.56 -0.18
C ARG A 105 -10.79 -16.68 0.24
N LEU A 106 -12.10 -16.41 0.22
CA LEU A 106 -13.16 -17.40 0.50
C LEU A 106 -14.10 -17.63 -0.68
#